data_AF-A0A925S8B7-F1
#
_entry.id   AF-A0A925S8B7-F1
#
_cell.length_a   1.000
_cell.length_b   1.000
_cell.length_c   1.000
_cell.angle_alpha   90.00
_cell.angle_beta   90.00
_cell.angle_gamma   90.00
#
_symmetry.space_group_name_H-M   'P 1'
#
loop_
_entity.id
_entity.type
_entity.pdbx_description
1 polymer ?
#
loop_
_entity_poly.entity_id
_entity_poly.type
_entity_poly.pdbx_seq_one_letter_code
_entity_poly.pdbx_strand_id
1 'polypeptide(L)' 'MNDHILNFNQRLLGVFEKKAEEFTRYSQEESASAIVAAQIAGLYSELADLVKQ' A
#
# COMPACT_ATOMS: atom_id res chain seq x y z
N MET A 1 -7.33 3.87 23.23
CA MET A 1 -7.92 3.89 21.86
C MET A 1 -8.94 2.76 21.81
N ASN A 2 -10.10 2.95 21.17
CA ASN A 2 -11.13 1.91 21.06
C ASN A 2 -10.59 0.71 20.26
N ASP A 3 -10.75 -0.52 20.76
CA ASP A 3 -10.23 -1.74 20.11
C ASP A 3 -10.75 -1.92 18.67
N HIS A 4 -11.95 -1.44 18.38
CA HIS A 4 -12.49 -1.42 17.03
C HIS A 4 -11.70 -0.50 16.10
N ILE A 5 -11.20 0.63 16.60
CA ILE A 5 -10.38 1.59 15.84
C ILE A 5 -8.98 0.98 15.61
N LEU A 6 -8.39 0.36 16.62
CA LEU A 6 -7.10 -0.34 16.49
C LEU A 6 -7.16 -1.45 15.44
N ASN A 7 -8.18 -2.31 15.50
CA ASN A 7 -8.38 -3.39 14.54
C ASN A 7 -8.63 -2.85 13.12
N PHE A 8 -9.38 -1.76 12.98
CA PHE A 8 -9.60 -1.13 11.69
C PHE A 8 -8.31 -0.55 11.11
N ASN A 9 -7.52 0.17 11.91
CA ASN A 9 -6.23 0.71 11.48
C ASN A 9 -5.24 -0.39 11.06
N GLN A 10 -5.16 -1.49 11.81
CA GLN A 10 -4.33 -2.63 11.44
C GLN A 10 -4.76 -3.26 10.10
N ARG A 11 -6.08 -3.38 9.87
CA ARG A 11 -6.59 -3.89 8.59
C ARG A 11 -6.30 -2.94 7.43
N LEU A 12 -6.46 -1.64 7.64
CA LEU A 12 -6.11 -0.63 6.63
C LEU A 12 -4.62 -0.69 6.29
N LEU A 13 -3.78 -0.72 7.32
CA LEU A 13 -2.34 -0.82 7.15
C LEU A 13 -1.96 -2.06 6.32
N GLY A 14 -2.47 -3.24 6.67
CA GLY A 14 -2.18 -4.46 5.93
C GLY A 14 -2.68 -4.43 4.48
N VAL A 15 -3.80 -3.74 4.19
CA VAL A 15 -4.27 -3.56 2.81
C VAL A 15 -3.30 -2.68 2.02
N PHE A 16 -2.87 -1.56 2.60
CA PHE A 16 -1.97 -0.63 1.92
C PHE A 16 -0.59 -1.24 1.66
N GLU A 17 0.00 -1.90 2.65
CA GLU A 17 1.29 -2.59 2.48
C GLU A 17 1.22 -3.68 1.41
N LYS A 18 0.16 -4.51 1.44
CA LYS A 18 -0.04 -5.55 0.42
C LYS A 18 -0.18 -4.97 -0.99
N LYS A 19 -0.90 -3.86 -1.15
CA LYS A 19 -1.07 -3.23 -2.46
C LYS A 19 0.20 -2.53 -2.94
N ALA A 20 0.96 -1.90 -2.05
CA ALA A 20 2.27 -1.38 -2.39
C ALA A 20 3.20 -2.49 -2.94
N GLU A 21 3.23 -3.66 -2.28
CA GLU A 21 4.01 -4.82 -2.72
C GLU A 21 3.54 -5.36 -4.08
N GLU A 22 2.23 -5.56 -4.25
CA GLU A 22 1.66 -6.06 -5.51
C GLU A 22 2.01 -5.17 -6.70
N PHE A 23 1.84 -3.85 -6.56
CA PHE A 23 2.16 -2.89 -7.63
C PHE A 23 3.66 -2.71 -7.85
N THR A 24 4.48 -2.87 -6.80
CA THR A 24 5.94 -2.91 -6.96
C THR A 24 6.34 -4.08 -7.83
N ARG A 25 5.79 -5.27 -7.58
CA ARG A 25 6.03 -6.45 -8.42
C ARG A 25 5.53 -6.24 -9.84
N TYR A 26 4.32 -5.72 -10.04
CA TYR A 26 3.81 -5.41 -11.39
C TYR A 26 4.71 -4.43 -12.14
N SER A 27 5.31 -3.47 -11.44
CA SER A 27 6.24 -2.53 -12.07
C SER A 27 7.51 -3.20 -12.63
N GLN A 28 7.86 -4.37 -12.10
CA GLN A 28 9.03 -5.16 -12.52
C GLN A 28 8.67 -6.18 -13.61
N GLU A 29 7.42 -6.67 -13.61
CA GLU A 29 6.94 -7.71 -14.52
C GLU A 29 6.42 -7.14 -15.85
N GLU A 30 5.80 -5.96 -15.87
CA GLU A 30 5.22 -5.35 -17.07
C GLU A 30 5.93 -4.04 -17.48
N SER A 31 6.75 -4.11 -18.53
CA SER A 31 7.51 -2.96 -19.04
C SER A 31 6.64 -1.80 -19.56
N ALA A 32 5.44 -2.10 -20.09
CA ALA A 32 4.54 -1.09 -20.65
C ALA A 32 3.86 -0.22 -19.58
N SER A 33 3.60 -0.78 -18.41
CA SER A 33 2.89 -0.13 -17.30
C SER A 33 3.80 0.16 -16.10
N ALA A 34 5.10 -0.17 -16.20
CA ALA A 34 6.08 -0.12 -15.13
C ALA A 34 6.07 1.19 -14.32
N ILE A 35 6.12 2.32 -15.02
CA ILE A 35 6.16 3.66 -14.37
C ILE A 35 4.88 3.92 -13.58
N VAL A 36 3.73 3.59 -14.16
CA VAL A 36 2.42 3.81 -13.51
C VAL A 36 2.25 2.87 -12.32
N ALA A 37 2.64 1.60 -12.45
CA ALA A 37 2.60 0.64 -11.35
C ALA A 37 3.51 1.08 -10.19
N ALA A 38 4.72 1.58 -10.48
CA ALA A 38 5.62 2.12 -9.45
C ALA A 38 5.02 3.37 -8.75
N GLN A 39 4.37 4.26 -9.49
CA GLN A 39 3.66 5.41 -8.90
C GLN A 39 2.53 4.97 -7.97
N ILE A 40 1.73 3.99 -8.39
CA ILE A 40 0.64 3.45 -7.57
C ILE A 40 1.20 2.79 -6.30
N ALA A 41 2.30 2.04 -6.40
CA ALA A 41 2.98 1.46 -5.25
C ALA A 41 3.43 2.54 -4.25
N GLY A 42 3.94 3.67 -4.75
CA GLY A 42 4.27 4.84 -3.93
C GLY A 42 3.07 5.39 -3.17
N LEU A 43 1.92 5.59 -3.84
CA LEU A 43 0.69 6.08 -3.19
C LEU A 43 0.21 5.15 -2.06
N TYR A 44 0.25 3.83 -2.27
CA TYR A 44 -0.11 2.89 -1.22
C TYR A 44 0.90 2.89 -0.06
N SER A 45 2.18 3.13 -0.32
CA SER A 45 3.20 3.27 0.73
C SER A 45 2.96 4.53 1.57
N GLU A 46 2.65 5.66 0.93
CA GLU A 46 2.29 6.90 1.63
C GLU A 46 1.04 6.73 2.51
N LEU A 47 0.02 6.01 2.01
CA LEU A 47 -1.17 5.69 2.79
C LEU A 47 -0.87 4.75 3.97
N ALA A 48 0.04 3.77 3.81
CA ALA A 48 0.48 2.91 4.90
C ALA A 48 1.18 3.72 5.99
N ASP A 49 2.06 4.64 5.60
CA ASP A 49 2.78 5.51 6.54
C ASP A 49 1.84 6.46 7.29
N LEU A 50 0.80 6.97 6.64
CA LEU A 50 -0.24 7.78 7.30
C LEU A 50 -0.96 6.99 8.41
N VAL A 51 -1.24 5.71 8.20
CA VAL A 51 -1.96 4.87 9.18
C VAL A 51 -1.06 4.37 10.31
N LYS A 52 0.26 4.37 10.14
CA LYS A 52 1.24 4.03 11.18
C LYS A 52 1.41 5.13 12.23
N GLN A 53 1.11 6.38 11.89
CA GLN A 53 1.20 7.56 12.78
C GLN A 53 0.07 7.56 13.81
#